data_AF-A0A060R728-F1
#
_entry.id   AF-A0A060R728-F1
#
_cell.length_a   1.000
_cell.length_b   1.000
_cell.length_c   1.000
_cell.angle_alpha   90.00
_cell.angle_beta   90.00
_cell.angle_gamma   90.00
#
_symmetry.space_group_name_H-M   'P 1'
#
loop_
_entity.id
_entity.type
_entity.pdbx_description
1 polymer ?
#
loop_
_entity_poly.entity_id
_entity_poly.type
_entity_poly.pdbx_seq_one_letter_code
_entity_poly.pdbx_strand_id
1 'polypeptide(L)'
;MLFGFLINEFRYYFREKQNGWYAAGNFGLGIIHMSKPKILETGKFEFDNRYSKGWSMMVGFGGGYQTSIGGRWRMDIYAALGWMLSYYNGYSLDGEIQMHPPRPVPPKYPDPWNASGEWMPYKLGVSFGYKLFDK
;
A
#
# COMPACT_ATOMS: atom_id res chain seq x y z
N MET A 1 13.90 -12.89 -5.53
CA MET A 1 13.16 -11.72 -5.03
C MET A 1 11.68 -11.98 -5.23
N LEU A 2 10.85 -11.80 -4.20
CA LEU A 2 9.40 -11.97 -4.28
C LEU A 2 8.73 -10.71 -3.73
N PHE A 3 7.98 -10.01 -4.56
CA PHE A 3 7.29 -8.79 -4.20
C PHE A 3 5.93 -8.77 -4.89
N GLY A 4 4.89 -8.49 -4.13
CA GLY A 4 3.56 -8.35 -4.69
C GLY A 4 2.60 -7.72 -3.71
N PHE A 5 1.78 -6.80 -4.20
CA PHE A 5 0.62 -6.28 -3.50
C PHE A 5 -0.63 -6.54 -4.34
N LEU A 6 -1.68 -7.00 -3.67
CA LEU A 6 -3.03 -7.06 -4.21
C LEU A 6 -3.88 -6.11 -3.37
N ILE A 7 -4.46 -5.09 -4.00
CA ILE A 7 -5.34 -4.13 -3.32
C ILE A 7 -6.62 -4.02 -4.14
N ASN A 8 -7.74 -4.35 -3.54
CA ASN A 8 -9.06 -4.23 -4.15
C ASN A 8 -9.77 -3.00 -3.59
N GLU A 9 -10.66 -2.40 -4.40
CA GLU A 9 -11.48 -1.27 -3.99
C GLU A 9 -12.94 -1.53 -4.35
N PHE A 10 -13.81 -1.38 -3.36
CA PHE A 10 -15.25 -1.45 -3.50
C PHE A 10 -15.80 -0.04 -3.40
N ARG A 11 -16.68 0.34 -4.34
CA ARG A 11 -17.29 1.67 -4.37
C ARG A 11 -18.80 1.56 -4.29
N TYR A 12 -19.39 2.31 -3.37
CA TYR A 12 -20.82 2.50 -3.27
C TYR A 12 -21.19 3.90 -3.77
N TYR A 13 -21.98 3.94 -4.84
CA TYR A 13 -22.47 5.19 -5.44
C TYR A 13 -23.82 5.54 -4.82
N PHE A 14 -23.95 6.75 -4.27
CA PHE A 14 -25.22 7.21 -3.67
C PHE A 14 -26.30 7.53 -4.70
N ARG A 15 -25.89 7.69 -5.96
CA ARG A 15 -26.73 7.89 -7.13
C ARG A 15 -26.28 6.90 -8.21
N GLU A 16 -26.40 7.28 -9.47
CA GLU A 16 -25.81 6.54 -10.58
C GLU A 16 -24.29 6.74 -10.67
N LYS A 17 -23.62 5.75 -11.28
CA LYS A 17 -22.19 5.82 -11.58
C LYS A 17 -21.91 7.05 -12.45
N GLN A 18 -20.82 7.76 -12.20
CA GLN A 18 -20.41 8.99 -12.90
C GLN A 18 -21.25 10.25 -12.64
N ASN A 19 -22.19 10.22 -11.69
CA ASN A 19 -23.01 11.39 -11.36
C ASN A 19 -23.25 11.53 -9.84
N GLY A 20 -22.23 12.00 -9.14
CA GLY A 20 -22.32 12.38 -7.74
C GLY A 20 -21.25 11.76 -6.85
N TRP A 21 -21.52 11.81 -5.55
CA TRP A 21 -20.67 11.28 -4.50
C TRP A 21 -20.66 9.74 -4.49
N TYR A 22 -19.54 9.18 -4.07
CA TYR A 22 -19.40 7.77 -3.71
C TYR A 22 -18.54 7.60 -2.46
N ALA A 23 -18.83 6.55 -1.70
CA ALA A 23 -17.97 6.05 -0.65
C ALA A 23 -17.17 4.85 -1.18
N ALA A 24 -15.94 4.67 -0.72
CA ALA A 24 -15.08 3.57 -1.12
C ALA A 24 -14.42 2.91 0.09
N GLY A 25 -14.31 1.58 0.03
CA GLY A 25 -13.54 0.78 0.97
C GLY A 25 -12.53 -0.08 0.21
N ASN A 26 -11.35 -0.28 0.78
CA ASN A 26 -10.33 -1.14 0.19
C ASN A 26 -9.82 -2.18 1.19
N PHE A 27 -9.38 -3.29 0.63
CA PHE A 27 -8.69 -4.35 1.35
C PHE A 27 -7.54 -4.87 0.48
N GLY A 28 -6.39 -5.10 1.09
CA GLY A 28 -5.23 -5.59 0.39
C GLY A 28 -4.33 -6.48 1.21
N LEU A 29 -3.52 -7.24 0.47
CA LEU A 29 -2.51 -8.14 1.00
C LEU A 29 -1.19 -7.87 0.27
N GLY A 30 -0.09 -8.02 1.01
CA GLY A 30 1.25 -7.82 0.51
C GLY A 30 2.18 -8.95 0.92
N ILE A 31 3.12 -9.28 0.04
CA ILE A 31 4.26 -10.12 0.34
C ILE A 31 5.54 -9.41 -0.07
N ILE A 32 6.52 -9.41 0.81
CA ILE A 32 7.81 -8.77 0.59
C ILE A 32 8.93 -9.77 0.88
N HIS A 33 9.85 -9.91 -0.07
CA HIS A 33 11.12 -10.60 0.03
C HIS A 33 12.09 -9.88 -0.91
N MET A 34 12.69 -8.81 -0.39
CA MET A 34 13.46 -7.85 -1.17
C MET A 34 14.73 -7.43 -0.44
N SER A 35 15.78 -7.14 -1.23
CA SER A 35 17.01 -6.53 -0.74
C SER A 35 16.73 -5.12 -0.22
N LYS A 36 17.40 -4.72 0.87
CA LYS A 36 17.28 -3.36 1.41
C LYS A 36 18.29 -2.45 0.70
N PRO A 37 17.85 -1.45 -0.09
CA PRO A 37 18.76 -0.47 -0.65
C PRO A 37 19.28 0.46 0.46
N LYS A 38 20.54 0.85 0.38
CA LYS A 38 21.15 1.87 1.22
C LYS A 38 21.52 3.07 0.36
N ILE A 39 21.03 4.24 0.75
CA ILE A 39 21.49 5.51 0.20
C ILE A 39 22.63 5.97 1.11
N LEU A 40 23.85 6.00 0.57
CA LEU A 40 25.01 6.51 1.30
C LEU A 40 24.92 8.04 1.41
N GLU A 41 25.56 8.62 2.42
CA GLU A 41 25.63 10.09 2.60
C GLU A 41 26.23 10.82 1.38
N THR A 42 26.99 10.10 0.54
CA THR A 42 27.55 10.56 -0.73
C THR A 42 26.55 10.58 -1.89
N GLY A 43 25.28 10.20 -1.67
CA GLY A 43 24.24 10.13 -2.70
C GLY A 43 24.32 8.89 -3.60
N LYS A 44 25.26 7.98 -3.34
CA LYS A 44 25.37 6.71 -4.08
C LYS A 44 24.35 5.69 -3.58
N PHE A 45 23.71 5.02 -4.53
CA PHE A 45 22.81 3.90 -4.29
C PHE A 45 23.60 2.60 -4.27
N GLU A 46 23.58 1.89 -3.14
CA GLU A 46 24.20 0.57 -3.00
C GLU A 46 23.18 -0.42 -2.47
N PHE A 47 23.22 -1.64 -3.02
CA PHE A 47 22.46 -2.75 -2.43
C PHE A 47 23.22 -3.24 -1.21
N ASP A 48 22.59 -3.12 -0.04
CA ASP A 48 23.17 -3.64 1.19
C ASP A 48 23.16 -5.17 1.16
N ASN A 49 24.05 -5.81 1.93
CA ASN A 49 24.09 -7.28 2.10
C ASN A 49 22.97 -7.74 3.05
N ARG A 50 21.76 -7.25 2.80
CA ARG A 50 20.59 -7.41 3.65
C ARG A 50 19.33 -7.50 2.83
N TYR A 51 18.39 -8.30 3.31
CA TYR A 51 17.05 -8.37 2.75
C TYR A 51 16.01 -8.32 3.86
N SER A 52 14.75 -8.14 3.48
CA SER A 52 13.62 -8.25 4.41
C SER A 52 12.58 -9.20 3.84
N LYS A 53 12.03 -10.02 4.73
CA LYS A 53 10.90 -10.91 4.45
C LYS A 53 9.73 -10.49 5.30
N GLY A 54 8.53 -10.54 4.73
CA GLY A 54 7.36 -10.01 5.38
C GLY A 54 6.08 -10.27 4.61
N TRP A 55 4.96 -10.03 5.27
CA TRP A 55 3.65 -9.88 4.67
C TRP A 55 2.94 -8.68 5.28
N SER A 56 1.99 -8.14 4.54
CA SER A 56 1.22 -6.97 4.97
C SER A 56 -0.26 -7.18 4.74
N MET A 57 -1.07 -6.61 5.60
CA MET A 57 -2.51 -6.41 5.42
C MET A 57 -2.79 -4.92 5.31
N MET A 58 -3.72 -4.58 4.44
CA MET A 58 -4.13 -3.20 4.20
C MET A 58 -5.64 -3.10 4.28
N VAL A 59 -6.14 -2.09 4.98
CA VAL A 59 -7.54 -1.67 4.91
C VAL A 59 -7.56 -0.18 4.68
N GLY A 60 -8.62 0.30 4.07
CA GLY A 60 -8.76 1.74 3.89
C GLY A 60 -10.14 2.13 3.47
N PHE A 61 -10.38 3.42 3.59
CA PHE A 61 -11.65 4.04 3.29
C PHE A 61 -11.40 5.37 2.63
N GLY A 62 -12.37 5.81 1.84
CA GLY A 62 -12.31 7.08 1.16
C GLY A 62 -13.58 7.34 0.39
N GLY A 63 -13.46 8.24 -0.56
CA GLY A 63 -14.56 8.58 -1.43
C GLY A 63 -14.15 9.60 -2.45
N GLY A 64 -15.12 9.98 -3.26
CA GLY A 64 -14.91 10.99 -4.28
C GLY A 64 -16.22 11.48 -4.85
N TYR A 65 -16.08 12.39 -5.80
CA TYR A 65 -17.17 12.95 -6.56
C TYR A 65 -16.91 12.77 -8.05
N GLN A 66 -17.84 12.12 -8.74
CA GLN A 66 -17.78 11.93 -10.18
C GLN A 66 -18.76 12.86 -10.88
N THR A 67 -18.34 13.47 -11.99
CA THR A 67 -19.23 14.29 -12.81
C THR A 67 -18.86 14.26 -14.28
N SER A 68 -19.84 14.54 -15.13
CA SER A 68 -19.61 14.89 -16.53
C SER A 68 -19.21 16.37 -16.62
N ILE A 69 -18.12 16.65 -17.33
CA ILE A 69 -17.62 18.03 -17.54
C ILE A 69 -17.91 18.53 -18.96
N GLY A 70 -18.75 17.82 -19.71
CA GLY A 70 -19.18 18.21 -21.06
C GLY A 70 -18.77 17.20 -22.14
N GLY A 71 -19.68 17.01 -23.11
CA GLY A 71 -19.52 16.03 -24.17
C GLY A 71 -19.20 14.63 -23.63
N ARG A 72 -18.08 14.08 -24.08
CA ARG A 72 -17.61 12.73 -23.74
C ARG A 72 -16.67 12.69 -22.53
N TRP A 73 -16.38 13.83 -21.91
CA TRP A 73 -15.45 13.91 -20.78
C TRP A 73 -16.13 13.65 -19.44
N ARG A 74 -15.42 12.95 -18.58
CA ARG A 74 -15.77 12.64 -17.19
C ARG A 74 -14.63 13.04 -16.29
N MET A 75 -14.96 13.42 -15.07
CA MET A 75 -13.99 13.77 -14.03
C MET A 75 -14.35 13.04 -12.73
N ASP A 76 -13.34 12.60 -11.99
CA ASP A 76 -13.47 12.01 -10.65
C ASP A 76 -12.40 12.64 -9.75
N ILE A 77 -12.84 13.33 -8.70
CA ILE A 77 -11.98 13.88 -7.65
C ILE A 77 -12.12 12.98 -6.43
N TYR A 78 -11.01 12.48 -5.90
CA TYR A 78 -11.03 11.47 -4.85
C TYR A 78 -9.91 11.63 -3.84
N ALA A 79 -10.18 11.18 -2.61
CA ALA A 79 -9.24 11.11 -1.51
C ALA A 79 -9.54 9.92 -0.62
N ALA A 80 -8.50 9.33 -0.03
CA ALA A 80 -8.67 8.14 0.80
C ALA A 80 -7.50 7.94 1.78
N LEU A 81 -7.83 7.40 2.96
CA LEU A 81 -6.92 7.04 4.03
C LEU A 81 -6.87 5.52 4.18
N GLY A 82 -5.69 5.01 4.49
CA GLY A 82 -5.46 3.59 4.64
C GLY A 82 -4.67 3.32 5.90
N TRP A 83 -4.90 2.15 6.47
CA TRP A 83 -4.06 1.58 7.49
C TRP A 83 -3.38 0.34 6.93
N MET A 84 -2.08 0.24 7.11
CA MET A 84 -1.28 -0.92 6.73
C MET A 84 -0.69 -1.53 7.99
N LEU A 85 -0.88 -2.83 8.16
CA LEU A 85 -0.20 -3.66 9.15
C LEU A 85 0.82 -4.52 8.43
N SER A 86 2.09 -4.42 8.79
CA SER A 86 3.15 -5.24 8.21
C SER A 86 3.81 -6.09 9.27
N TYR A 87 3.87 -7.39 9.04
CA TYR A 87 4.71 -8.31 9.78
C TYR A 87 5.95 -8.59 8.95
N TYR A 88 7.13 -8.26 9.46
CA TYR A 88 8.36 -8.41 8.71
C TYR A 88 9.60 -8.53 9.61
N ASN A 89 10.67 -9.06 9.05
CA ASN A 89 11.98 -9.10 9.69
C ASN A 89 13.10 -8.82 8.68
N GLY A 90 14.24 -8.33 9.18
CA GLY A 90 15.44 -8.06 8.39
C GLY A 90 16.50 -9.13 8.59
N TYR A 91 17.17 -9.53 7.51
CA TYR A 91 18.18 -10.59 7.51
C TYR A 91 19.44 -10.12 6.77
N SER A 92 20.61 -10.63 7.18
CA SER A 92 21.83 -10.61 6.35
C SER A 92 21.66 -11.58 5.18
N LEU A 93 22.52 -11.49 4.15
CA LEU A 93 22.54 -12.47 3.06
C LEU A 93 22.84 -13.90 3.55
N ASP A 94 23.60 -14.04 4.65
CA ASP A 94 23.88 -15.33 5.29
C ASP A 94 22.68 -15.89 6.07
N GLY A 95 21.57 -15.14 6.11
CA GLY A 95 20.30 -15.56 6.73
C GLY A 95 20.20 -15.24 8.22
N GLU A 96 21.17 -14.54 8.80
CA GLU A 96 21.13 -14.11 10.19
C GLU A 96 20.17 -12.95 10.38
N ILE A 97 19.42 -12.98 11.48
CA ILE A 97 18.43 -11.95 11.81
C ILE A 97 19.14 -10.72 12.34
N GLN A 98 18.80 -9.56 11.79
CA GLN A 98 19.44 -8.30 12.14
C GLN A 98 18.66 -7.45 13.14
N MET A 99 17.42 -7.81 13.46
CA MET A 99 16.63 -7.11 14.47
C MET A 99 16.51 -7.97 15.72
N HIS A 100 16.81 -7.35 16.87
CA HIS A 100 16.41 -7.82 18.19
C HIS A 100 15.31 -6.88 18.70
N PRO A 101 14.03 -7.13 18.39
CA PRO A 101 12.97 -6.21 18.80
C PRO A 101 12.92 -6.14 20.32
N PRO A 102 12.89 -4.93 20.92
CA PRO A 102 12.83 -4.78 22.37
C PRO A 102 11.56 -5.46 22.86
N ARG A 103 11.74 -6.49 23.69
CA ARG A 103 10.65 -7.31 24.19
C ARG A 103 10.84 -7.61 25.66
N PRO A 104 9.74 -7.67 26.44
CA PRO A 104 9.78 -8.14 27.82
C PRO A 104 10.26 -9.60 27.93
N VAL A 105 9.93 -10.45 26.94
CA VAL A 105 10.26 -11.87 26.94
C VAL A 105 10.85 -12.29 25.59
N PRO A 106 12.05 -12.92 25.56
CA PRO A 106 12.61 -13.50 24.36
C PRO A 106 11.75 -14.67 23.83
N PRO A 107 11.49 -14.75 22.52
CA PRO A 107 10.77 -15.88 21.94
C PRO A 107 11.63 -17.16 21.98
N LYS A 108 10.97 -18.32 22.08
CA LYS A 108 11.62 -19.63 22.06
C LYS A 108 12.33 -19.94 20.72
N TYR A 109 11.89 -19.31 19.63
CA TYR A 109 12.49 -19.46 18.29
C TYR A 109 13.07 -18.12 17.81
N PRO A 110 14.26 -18.11 17.19
CA PRO A 110 15.04 -16.91 16.92
C PRO A 110 14.49 -16.05 15.79
N ASP A 111 13.45 -16.48 15.05
CA ASP A 111 12.81 -15.69 13.98
C ASP A 111 11.45 -15.09 14.36
N PRO A 112 11.43 -14.12 15.28
CA PRO A 112 10.23 -13.42 15.59
C PRO A 112 10.00 -12.23 14.67
N TRP A 113 8.93 -12.33 13.89
CA TRP A 113 8.46 -11.28 13.03
C TRP A 113 8.19 -10.01 13.86
N ASN A 114 8.76 -8.89 13.44
CA ASN A 114 8.36 -7.60 13.96
C ASN A 114 7.01 -7.21 13.33
N ALA A 115 6.24 -6.37 14.01
CA ALA A 115 4.97 -5.87 13.51
C ALA A 115 4.93 -4.35 13.64
N SER A 116 4.58 -3.66 12.56
CA SER A 116 4.29 -2.23 12.60
C SER A 116 2.98 -1.94 11.88
N GLY A 117 2.29 -0.91 12.34
CA GLY A 117 1.02 -0.49 11.78
C GLY A 117 1.01 1.02 11.60
N GLU A 118 0.77 1.49 10.38
CA GLU A 118 0.78 2.92 10.07
C GLU A 118 -0.49 3.35 9.33
N TRP A 119 -0.99 4.54 9.69
CA TRP A 119 -1.97 5.26 8.90
C TRP A 119 -1.27 6.08 7.83
N MET A 120 -1.73 5.99 6.58
CA MET A 120 -1.16 6.72 5.46
C MET A 120 -2.25 7.27 4.55
N PRO A 121 -2.08 8.50 4.02
CA PRO A 121 -2.85 8.92 2.86
C PRO A 121 -2.41 8.05 1.66
N TYR A 122 -3.30 7.17 1.21
CA TYR A 122 -2.96 6.20 0.15
C TYR A 122 -3.46 6.64 -1.23
N LYS A 123 -4.47 7.52 -1.30
CA LYS A 123 -4.96 8.12 -2.56
C LYS A 123 -5.37 9.57 -2.34
N LEU A 124 -4.93 10.42 -3.26
CA LEU A 124 -5.45 11.78 -3.44
C LEU A 124 -5.25 12.12 -4.91
N GLY A 125 -6.29 12.60 -5.59
CA GLY A 125 -6.12 13.01 -6.97
C GLY A 125 -7.39 13.39 -7.70
N VAL A 126 -7.17 13.74 -8.96
CA VAL A 126 -8.20 13.98 -9.96
C VAL A 126 -7.90 13.07 -11.14
N SER A 127 -8.92 12.41 -11.66
CA SER A 127 -8.82 11.61 -12.89
C SER A 127 -9.82 12.10 -13.92
N PHE A 128 -9.42 11.98 -15.18
CA PHE A 128 -10.25 12.31 -16.33
C PHE A 128 -10.50 11.04 -17.15
N GLY A 129 -11.73 10.88 -17.62
CA GLY A 129 -12.12 9.79 -18.50
C GLY A 129 -12.75 10.34 -19.78
N TYR A 130 -12.54 9.64 -20.89
CA TYR A 130 -13.16 9.96 -22.17
C TYR A 130 -14.01 8.79 -22.67
N LYS A 131 -15.29 9.03 -22.96
CA LYS A 131 -16.22 8.03 -23.49
C LYS A 131 -15.94 7.81 -24.99
N LEU A 132 -15.40 6.65 -25.34
CA LEU A 132 -15.07 6.29 -26.73
C LEU A 132 -16.31 5.97 -27.58
N PHE A 133 -17.30 5.30 -27.01
CA PHE A 133 -18.51 4.87 -27.72
C PHE A 133 -19.74 5.26 -26.94
N ASP A 134 -20.78 5.76 -27.60
CA ASP A 134 -21.97 6.34 -26.97
C ASP A 134 -23.01 5.33 -26.47
N LYS A 135 -22.74 4.02 -26.60
CA LYS A 135 -23.65 2.96 -26.13
C LYS A 135 -24.13 3.21 -24.70
#